data_AF-A0A8C9XD61-F1
#
_entry.id   AF-A0A8C9XD61-F1
#
_cell.length_a   1.000
_cell.length_b   1.000
_cell.length_c   1.000
_cell.angle_alpha   90.00
_cell.angle_beta   90.00
_cell.angle_gamma   90.00
#
_symmetry.space_group_name_H-M   'P 1'
#
loop_
_entity.id
_entity.type
_entity.pdbx_description
1 polymer ?
#
loop_
_entity_poly.entity_id
_entity_poly.type
_entity_poly.pdbx_seq_one_letter_code
_entity_poly.pdbx_strand_id
1 'polypeptide(L)'
;LPTEPSVLCALVYYCFSDLNVVTVDPGDDVILRCRAADTAISFVEWTRPDLEPDIVLLYRDHQHPSFKDRVELVDRDPKDGDASLTLKNVNINDTGTYVCLVKTDGSTRKKRDTNSDLTLTTRTVRLLVPGE
;
A
#
# COMPACT_ATOMS: atom_id res chain seq x y z
N LEU A 1 28.00 24.10 -26.43
CA LEU A 1 27.49 24.58 -25.14
C LEU A 1 26.70 23.43 -24.53
N PRO A 2 27.18 22.82 -23.45
CA PRO A 2 26.83 21.45 -23.09
C PRO A 2 25.48 21.39 -22.38
N THR A 3 24.69 20.40 -22.76
CA THR A 3 23.42 20.01 -22.14
C THR A 3 23.73 19.20 -20.88
N GLU A 4 23.53 19.81 -19.71
CA GLU A 4 23.79 19.19 -18.40
C GLU A 4 22.83 18.01 -18.12
N PRO A 5 23.32 16.76 -18.07
CA PRO A 5 22.52 15.56 -17.77
C PRO A 5 22.01 15.51 -16.31
N SER A 6 22.49 16.44 -15.49
CA SER A 6 22.30 16.57 -14.04
C SER A 6 20.85 16.86 -13.63
N VAL A 7 20.10 17.60 -14.46
CA VAL A 7 18.71 17.99 -14.16
C VAL A 7 17.74 16.83 -14.37
N LEU A 8 17.97 15.99 -15.38
CA LEU A 8 17.17 14.79 -15.58
C LEU A 8 17.29 13.87 -14.35
N CYS A 9 18.52 13.65 -13.87
CA CYS A 9 18.82 12.74 -12.75
C CYS A 9 18.09 13.14 -11.45
N ALA A 10 18.00 14.44 -11.15
CA ALA A 10 17.30 14.95 -9.95
C ALA A 10 15.76 14.78 -10.03
N LEU A 11 15.17 14.93 -11.21
CA LEU A 11 13.72 14.73 -11.41
C LEU A 11 13.32 13.25 -11.35
N VAL A 12 14.17 12.33 -11.83
CA VAL A 12 13.93 10.88 -11.65
C VAL A 12 14.10 10.46 -10.18
N TYR A 13 15.03 11.09 -9.45
CA TYR A 13 15.27 10.78 -8.04
C TYR A 13 14.09 11.18 -7.13
N TYR A 14 13.46 12.33 -7.39
CA TYR A 14 12.31 12.81 -6.61
C TYR A 14 11.00 12.03 -6.87
N CYS A 15 10.88 11.30 -7.99
CA CYS A 15 9.70 10.49 -8.30
C CYS A 15 9.74 9.08 -7.64
N PHE A 16 10.93 8.62 -7.24
CA PHE A 16 11.15 7.24 -6.76
C PHE A 16 11.00 7.05 -5.25
N SER A 17 10.84 8.13 -4.47
CA SER A 17 10.94 8.10 -3.00
C SER A 17 9.82 7.32 -2.29
N ASP A 18 8.75 6.93 -2.98
CA ASP A 18 7.60 6.22 -2.40
C ASP A 18 7.39 4.79 -2.95
N LEU A 19 8.25 4.30 -3.85
CA LEU A 19 8.12 2.94 -4.39
C LEU A 19 8.85 1.93 -3.49
N ASN A 20 8.10 1.14 -2.73
CA ASN A 20 8.65 0.03 -1.96
C ASN A 20 8.72 -1.23 -2.84
N VAL A 21 9.93 -1.70 -3.19
CA VAL A 21 10.10 -2.95 -3.94
C VAL A 21 10.40 -4.08 -2.97
N VAL A 22 9.63 -5.16 -3.05
CA VAL A 22 9.79 -6.37 -2.24
C VAL A 22 9.98 -7.56 -3.16
N THR A 23 10.97 -8.38 -2.86
CA THR A 23 11.19 -9.66 -3.53
C THR A 23 10.94 -10.78 -2.52
N VAL A 24 10.17 -11.79 -2.91
CA VAL A 24 9.85 -12.94 -2.07
C VAL A 24 9.93 -14.21 -2.92
N ASP A 25 10.40 -15.29 -2.31
CA ASP A 25 10.48 -16.57 -2.98
C ASP A 25 9.09 -17.23 -3.07
N PRO A 26 8.81 -18.01 -4.12
CA PRO A 26 7.56 -18.76 -4.21
C PRO A 26 7.34 -19.67 -2.99
N GLY A 27 6.13 -19.66 -2.44
CA GLY A 27 5.71 -20.44 -1.27
C GLY A 27 5.81 -19.69 0.06
N ASP A 28 6.61 -18.63 0.13
CA ASP A 28 6.77 -17.83 1.35
C ASP A 28 5.60 -16.85 1.56
N ASP A 29 5.49 -16.33 2.78
CA ASP A 29 4.58 -15.25 3.14
C ASP A 29 5.32 -13.90 3.06
N VAL A 30 4.61 -12.84 2.67
CA VAL A 30 5.17 -11.48 2.60
C VAL A 30 4.27 -10.46 3.29
N ILE A 31 4.89 -9.44 3.89
CA ILE A 31 4.16 -8.27 4.40
C ILE A 31 4.40 -7.10 3.45
N LEU A 32 3.32 -6.67 2.79
CA LEU A 32 3.30 -5.44 2.00
C LEU A 32 3.04 -4.27 2.95
N ARG A 33 4.09 -3.49 3.22
CA ARG A 33 4.05 -2.43 4.23
C ARG A 33 3.22 -1.24 3.78
N CYS A 34 2.30 -0.81 4.62
CA CYS A 34 1.55 0.43 4.44
C CYS A 34 1.26 1.07 5.80
N ARG A 35 1.91 2.19 6.10
CA ARG A 35 1.72 2.91 7.35
C ARG A 35 1.31 4.36 7.10
N ALA A 36 0.23 4.76 7.76
CA ALA A 36 -0.24 6.13 7.85
C ALA A 36 0.30 6.81 9.13
N ALA A 37 -0.03 8.08 9.35
CA ALA A 37 0.25 8.73 10.64
C ALA A 37 -0.41 7.95 11.78
N ASP A 38 0.20 7.96 12.98
CA ASP A 38 -0.24 7.24 14.19
C ASP A 38 -1.60 7.78 14.70
N THR A 39 -2.64 7.51 13.93
CA THR A 39 -4.02 7.97 14.05
C THR A 39 -4.93 6.83 13.64
N ALA A 40 -6.13 6.80 14.25
CA ALA A 40 -7.09 5.75 13.98
C ALA A 40 -7.45 5.72 12.49
N ILE A 41 -7.31 4.54 11.88
CA ILE A 41 -7.69 4.31 10.50
C ILE A 41 -9.19 4.03 10.43
N SER A 42 -9.90 4.77 9.59
CA SER A 42 -11.32 4.56 9.31
C SER A 42 -11.57 3.76 8.03
N PHE A 43 -10.56 3.65 7.15
CA PHE A 43 -10.66 2.92 5.88
C PHE A 43 -9.31 2.40 5.41
N VAL A 44 -9.28 1.16 4.93
CA VAL A 44 -8.13 0.56 4.21
C VAL A 44 -8.64 -0.13 2.96
N GLU A 45 -7.99 0.16 1.84
CA GLU A 45 -8.19 -0.53 0.58
C GLU A 45 -6.83 -0.87 -0.02
N TRP A 46 -6.68 -2.14 -0.41
CA TRP A 46 -5.55 -2.61 -1.19
C TRP A 46 -6.04 -2.97 -2.58
N THR A 47 -5.42 -2.39 -3.60
CA THR A 47 -5.73 -2.66 -5.01
C THR A 47 -4.51 -3.13 -5.78
N ARG A 48 -4.77 -3.81 -6.90
CA ARG A 48 -3.83 -4.20 -7.94
C ARG A 48 -4.38 -3.73 -9.28
N PRO A 49 -3.83 -2.64 -9.85
CA PRO A 49 -4.36 -2.03 -11.08
C PRO A 49 -4.34 -2.94 -12.31
N ASP A 50 -3.64 -4.06 -12.25
CA ASP A 50 -3.54 -5.06 -13.33
C ASP A 50 -4.56 -6.21 -13.21
N LEU A 51 -5.44 -6.17 -12.20
CA LEU A 51 -6.51 -7.14 -12.00
C LEU A 51 -7.90 -6.55 -12.29
N GLU A 52 -8.85 -7.43 -12.57
CA GLU A 52 -10.28 -7.09 -12.69
C GLU A 52 -11.10 -8.14 -11.91
N PRO A 53 -11.77 -7.76 -10.80
CA PRO A 53 -11.73 -6.45 -10.16
C PRO A 53 -10.34 -6.13 -9.57
N ASP A 54 -10.00 -4.85 -9.49
CA ASP A 54 -8.69 -4.39 -9.00
C ASP A 54 -8.56 -4.46 -7.47
N ILE A 55 -9.66 -4.54 -6.73
CA ILE A 55 -9.66 -4.61 -5.26
C ILE A 55 -9.16 -5.96 -4.78
N VAL A 56 -7.98 -6.00 -4.17
CA VAL A 56 -7.41 -7.18 -3.49
C VAL A 56 -8.07 -7.41 -2.14
N LEU A 57 -8.18 -6.34 -1.33
CA LEU A 57 -8.81 -6.36 -0.01
C LEU A 57 -9.42 -5.00 0.32
N LEU A 58 -10.67 -5.01 0.74
CA LEU A 58 -11.37 -3.88 1.34
C LEU A 58 -11.71 -4.24 2.80
N TYR A 59 -11.21 -3.44 3.74
CA TYR A 59 -11.32 -3.74 5.18
C TYR A 59 -12.77 -3.99 5.62
N ARG A 60 -13.00 -5.18 6.20
CA ARG A 60 -14.29 -5.69 6.72
C ARG A 60 -15.40 -5.91 5.69
N ASP A 61 -15.11 -5.81 4.39
CA ASP A 61 -16.15 -5.89 3.36
C ASP A 61 -15.84 -6.95 2.28
N HIS A 62 -14.74 -6.76 1.54
CA HIS A 62 -14.48 -7.52 0.32
C HIS A 62 -13.04 -8.05 0.22
N GLN A 63 -12.89 -9.18 -0.46
CA GLN A 63 -11.60 -9.76 -0.82
C GLN A 63 -11.70 -10.36 -2.22
N HIS A 64 -10.68 -10.12 -3.04
CA HIS A 64 -10.61 -10.66 -4.38
C HIS A 64 -10.62 -12.21 -4.34
N PRO A 65 -11.35 -12.90 -5.23
CA PRO A 65 -11.42 -14.36 -5.26
C PRO A 65 -10.05 -15.05 -5.32
N SER A 66 -9.12 -14.57 -6.15
CA SER A 66 -7.76 -15.13 -6.27
C SER A 66 -6.90 -14.96 -5.01
N PHE A 67 -7.27 -14.03 -4.12
CA PHE A 67 -6.53 -13.75 -2.89
C PHE A 67 -7.22 -14.31 -1.66
N LYS A 68 -8.37 -14.97 -1.83
CA LYS A 68 -9.20 -15.48 -0.74
C LYS A 68 -8.39 -16.40 0.18
N ASP A 69 -8.58 -16.24 1.48
CA ASP A 69 -7.90 -16.97 2.56
C ASP A 69 -6.37 -16.80 2.60
N ARG A 70 -5.81 -15.96 1.71
CA ARG A 70 -4.37 -15.69 1.61
C ARG A 70 -4.00 -14.27 2.02
N VAL A 71 -4.95 -13.34 2.09
CA VAL A 71 -4.67 -11.97 2.54
C VAL A 71 -5.40 -11.63 3.83
N GLU A 72 -4.69 -10.93 4.71
CA GLU A 72 -5.23 -10.32 5.92
C GLU A 72 -4.41 -9.07 6.29
N LEU A 73 -5.03 -8.12 6.98
CA LEU A 73 -4.26 -7.01 7.56
C LEU A 73 -3.38 -7.54 8.71
N VAL A 74 -2.17 -7.00 8.83
CA VAL A 74 -1.24 -7.35 9.93
C VAL A 74 -1.86 -7.04 11.28
N ASP A 75 -2.51 -5.87 11.40
CA ASP A 75 -3.33 -5.51 12.54
C ASP A 75 -4.82 -5.66 12.20
N ARG A 76 -5.54 -6.42 13.01
CA ARG A 76 -6.99 -6.65 12.86
C ARG A 76 -7.82 -5.41 13.19
N ASP A 77 -7.24 -4.48 13.94
CA ASP A 77 -7.85 -3.22 14.31
C ASP A 77 -6.80 -2.11 14.19
N PRO A 78 -6.60 -1.54 12.99
CA PRO A 78 -5.45 -0.72 12.62
C PRO A 78 -5.49 0.68 13.28
N LYS A 79 -5.46 0.70 14.60
CA LYS A 79 -5.53 1.88 15.48
C LYS A 79 -4.25 2.68 15.47
N ASP A 80 -3.12 2.02 15.21
CA ASP A 80 -1.78 2.60 15.24
C ASP A 80 -1.30 3.07 13.86
N GLY A 81 -2.21 3.22 12.90
CA GLY A 81 -1.87 3.66 11.55
C GLY A 81 -1.22 2.57 10.68
N ASP A 82 -1.14 1.32 11.14
CA ASP A 82 -0.60 0.20 10.35
C ASP A 82 -1.70 -0.48 9.53
N ALA A 83 -1.65 -0.29 8.21
CA ALA A 83 -2.54 -0.89 7.22
C ALA A 83 -1.82 -1.95 6.38
N SER A 84 -0.68 -2.47 6.86
CA SER A 84 0.11 -3.46 6.13
C SER A 84 -0.68 -4.75 5.87
N LEU A 85 -0.46 -5.33 4.69
CA LEU A 85 -1.14 -6.56 4.25
C LEU A 85 -0.19 -7.75 4.33
N THR A 86 -0.59 -8.80 5.02
CA THR A 86 0.06 -10.11 4.91
C THR A 86 -0.53 -10.82 3.68
N LEU A 87 0.32 -11.25 2.75
CA LEU A 87 -0.02 -12.13 1.64
C LEU A 87 0.69 -13.47 1.84
N LYS A 88 -0.10 -14.54 1.96
CA LYS A 88 0.37 -15.89 2.28
C LYS A 88 0.60 -16.74 1.04
N ASN A 89 1.52 -17.69 1.13
CA ASN A 89 1.82 -18.70 0.11
C ASN A 89 1.98 -18.08 -1.29
N VAL A 90 2.91 -17.12 -1.40
CA VAL A 90 3.11 -16.31 -2.60
C VAL A 90 3.47 -17.18 -3.81
N ASN A 91 2.96 -16.84 -4.98
CA ASN A 91 3.26 -17.49 -6.25
C ASN A 91 3.55 -16.46 -7.36
N ILE A 92 4.05 -16.93 -8.50
CA ILE A 92 4.45 -16.08 -9.64
C ILE A 92 3.37 -15.07 -10.06
N ASN A 93 2.09 -15.45 -10.00
CA ASN A 93 0.96 -14.60 -10.41
C ASN A 93 0.68 -13.45 -9.41
N ASP A 94 1.25 -13.53 -8.21
CA ASP A 94 1.19 -12.44 -7.25
C ASP A 94 2.16 -11.30 -7.59
N THR A 95 3.10 -11.51 -8.51
CA THR A 95 3.95 -10.43 -9.03
C THR A 95 3.07 -9.30 -9.57
N GLY A 96 3.32 -8.08 -9.12
CA GLY A 96 2.49 -6.94 -9.48
C GLY A 96 2.75 -5.70 -8.65
N THR A 97 2.00 -4.65 -8.95
CA THR A 97 2.01 -3.41 -8.18
C THR A 97 0.76 -3.36 -7.32
N TYR A 98 0.97 -3.30 -6.02
CA TYR A 98 -0.07 -3.18 -5.01
C TYR A 98 -0.14 -1.73 -4.54
N VAL A 99 -1.34 -1.18 -4.49
CA VAL A 99 -1.59 0.18 -4.02
C VAL A 99 -2.42 0.09 -2.74
N CYS A 100 -1.93 0.73 -1.69
CA CYS A 100 -2.62 0.87 -0.43
C CYS A 100 -3.21 2.27 -0.31
N LEU A 101 -4.50 2.37 -0.01
CA LEU A 101 -5.21 3.60 0.28
C LEU A 101 -5.73 3.55 1.73
N VAL A 102 -5.30 4.51 2.53
CA VAL A 102 -5.67 4.61 3.95
C VAL A 102 -6.34 5.96 4.21
N LYS A 103 -7.49 5.95 4.88
CA LYS A 103 -8.09 7.17 5.46
C LYS A 103 -7.94 7.14 6.96
N THR A 104 -7.40 8.20 7.52
CA THR A 104 -7.33 8.41 8.97
C THR A 104 -8.13 9.62 9.39
N ASP A 105 -8.68 9.56 10.60
CA ASP A 105 -9.41 10.68 11.19
C ASP A 105 -8.39 11.75 11.64
N GLY A 106 -8.42 12.93 11.02
CA GLY A 106 -7.48 14.00 11.36
C GLY A 106 -7.67 14.49 12.80
N SER A 107 -6.67 14.28 13.65
CA SER A 107 -6.65 14.77 15.03
C SER A 107 -5.72 15.97 15.22
N THR A 108 -5.84 17.02 14.39
CA THR A 108 -5.23 18.28 14.80
C THR A 108 -6.04 18.87 15.95
N ARG A 109 -5.48 18.86 17.17
CA ARG A 109 -5.94 19.67 18.31
C ARG A 109 -5.87 21.16 17.94
N LYS A 110 -6.83 21.67 17.15
CA LYS A 110 -7.11 23.09 16.99
C LYS A 110 -8.60 23.33 17.13
N LYS A 111 -8.90 24.16 18.12
CA LYS A 111 -10.22 24.64 18.52
C LYS A 111 -10.81 25.47 17.35
N ARG A 112 -12.06 25.17 16.98
CA ARG A 112 -12.94 25.89 16.02
C ARG A 112 -12.43 25.98 14.57
N ASP A 113 -12.90 25.07 13.72
CA ASP A 113 -13.86 25.34 12.64
C ASP A 113 -14.30 24.02 12.00
N THR A 114 -15.55 23.96 11.56
CA THR A 114 -16.22 22.76 11.02
C THR A 114 -15.65 22.36 9.66
N ASN A 115 -14.64 21.50 9.64
CA ASN A 115 -14.44 20.48 8.61
C ASN A 115 -13.46 19.44 9.17
N SER A 116 -13.90 18.19 9.37
CA SER A 116 -13.00 17.10 9.77
C SER A 116 -12.00 16.87 8.64
N ASP A 117 -10.76 17.28 8.83
CA ASP A 117 -9.70 17.10 7.84
C ASP A 117 -9.37 15.60 7.74
N LEU A 118 -9.89 14.94 6.71
CA LEU A 118 -9.59 13.53 6.45
C LEU A 118 -8.20 13.45 5.82
N THR A 119 -7.27 12.73 6.45
CA THR A 119 -5.96 12.50 5.85
C THR A 119 -6.04 11.25 4.98
N LEU A 120 -5.77 11.39 3.69
CA LEU A 120 -5.68 10.30 2.74
C LEU A 120 -4.20 9.97 2.50
N THR A 121 -3.80 8.74 2.81
CA THR A 121 -2.43 8.25 2.57
C THR A 121 -2.48 7.19 1.49
N THR A 122 -1.69 7.36 0.44
CA THR A 122 -1.51 6.37 -0.63
C THR A 122 -0.07 5.87 -0.61
N ARG A 123 0.12 4.55 -0.67
CA ARG A 123 1.45 3.92 -0.78
C ARG A 123 1.46 2.89 -1.90
N THR A 124 2.59 2.75 -2.57
CA THR A 124 2.75 1.80 -3.67
C THR A 124 3.85 0.80 -3.33
N VAL A 125 3.51 -0.48 -3.41
CA VAL A 125 4.42 -1.60 -3.19
C VAL A 125 4.51 -2.43 -4.46
N ARG A 126 5.73 -2.67 -4.96
CA ARG A 126 5.98 -3.56 -6.08
C ARG A 126 6.47 -4.89 -5.56
N LEU A 127 5.66 -5.93 -5.72
CA LEU A 127 6.02 -7.31 -5.38
C LEU A 127 6.64 -8.00 -6.59
N LEU A 128 7.82 -8.58 -6.39
CA LEU A 128 8.52 -9.41 -7.37
C LEU A 128 8.63 -10.82 -6.82
N VAL A 129 8.13 -11.79 -7.58
CA VAL A 129 8.30 -13.21 -7.28
C VAL A 129 9.15 -13.80 -8.39
N PRO A 130 10.43 -14.14 -8.14
CA PRO A 130 11.26 -14.79 -9.13
C PRO A 130 10.62 -16.11 -9.57
N GLY A 131 10.68 -16.40 -10.87
CA GLY A 131 10.38 -17.75 -11.37
C GLY A 131 11.58 -18.66 -11.15
N GLU A 132 11.32 -19.95 -10.93
CA GLU A 132 12.34 -21.00 -11.12
C GLU A 132 12.76 -21.11 -12.59
#